data_AF-A0A917BR97-F1
#
_entry.id   AF-A0A917BR97-F1
#
_cell.length_a   1.000
_cell.length_b   1.000
_cell.length_c   1.000
_cell.angle_alpha   90.00
_cell.angle_beta   90.00
_cell.angle_gamma   90.00
#
_symmetry.space_group_name_H-M   'P 1'
#
loop_
_entity.id
_entity.type
_entity.pdbx_description
1 polymer ?
#
loop_
_entity_poly.entity_id
_entity_poly.type
_entity_poly.pdbx_seq_one_letter_code
_entity_poly.pdbx_strand_id
1 'polypeptide(L)'
;MLAIAAAGTLALTACGGSGFEEETGGDGGGASQPPASAEGPAALRMLIGSSGDAETNAVKEAAQAWADETGNTVEVTVASDLNQELAQGFAGGSPADIFYLDAQSLADNAKAGNLYAYEAENNDDFYESLRNSFTYDGKQWCAPKDFSTLALIINTAMWEEAGLTDDDVPTTYDELAEVAATLTDGDRPGLVLGPGIDRAGAFVVGNGGWWLNEDGTEPTADTPEVLAGLQYVQDLMKEGSAKLSSQVDTGWGGEAFGTEKGAMTVEGNWIKGAVANDYPDLEYKAVEMPEGPAGPGTLLFTVCWGIAADSPNQAQAVELVNHLTTPEQQMAFAEAFGVMPSRQSAAEDYKNAFPEDAAFIAGGEYGHGPVNAPAIKPVVDDLNSKLENFAEADLKAALESFDTNAMSVLGQ
;
A
#
# COMPACT_ATOMS: atom_id res chain seq x y z
N MET A 1 -1.97 17.02 86.42
CA MET A 1 -0.95 16.52 87.36
C MET A 1 0.26 16.08 86.55
N LEU A 2 1.44 16.62 86.92
CA LEU A 2 2.82 16.11 86.75
C LEU A 2 3.27 15.59 85.35
N ALA A 3 4.23 16.25 84.69
CA ALA A 3 5.71 16.20 84.89
C ALA A 3 6.35 15.18 83.91
N ILE A 4 7.05 15.64 82.86
CA ILE A 4 8.50 15.96 82.75
C ILE A 4 9.41 14.73 82.51
N ALA A 5 10.10 14.79 81.36
CA ALA A 5 11.45 14.32 80.98
C ALA A 5 11.80 12.81 80.95
N ALA A 6 12.36 12.36 79.81
CA ALA A 6 13.83 12.18 79.66
C ALA A 6 14.22 11.88 78.21
N ALA A 7 15.38 12.41 77.82
CA ALA A 7 16.01 12.33 76.51
C ALA A 7 16.81 11.04 76.29
N GLY A 8 17.01 10.65 75.02
CA GLY A 8 17.95 9.63 74.57
C GLY A 8 18.34 9.88 73.10
N THR A 9 19.64 9.95 72.84
CA THR A 9 20.37 10.50 71.70
C THR A 9 20.37 9.71 70.38
N LEU A 10 20.30 10.47 69.27
CA LEU A 10 21.05 10.40 67.98
C LEU A 10 21.62 9.05 67.46
N ALA A 11 21.21 8.68 66.23
CA ALA A 11 22.13 8.34 65.13
C ALA A 11 21.41 8.47 63.76
N LEU A 12 22.11 9.11 62.81
CA LEU A 12 21.71 9.35 61.41
C LEU A 12 21.76 8.09 60.55
N THR A 13 20.85 8.00 59.58
CA THR A 13 21.05 7.67 58.14
C THR A 13 19.64 7.65 57.51
N ALA A 14 19.20 8.69 56.80
CA ALA A 14 19.52 9.07 55.41
C ALA A 14 18.64 8.33 54.37
N CYS A 15 17.78 9.14 53.74
CA CYS A 15 17.17 9.03 52.41
C CYS A 15 16.15 7.89 52.18
N GLY A 16 14.98 8.13 51.61
CA GLY A 16 14.44 9.33 50.99
C GLY A 16 13.09 8.99 50.36
N GLY A 17 12.13 9.91 50.44
CA GLY A 17 10.82 9.74 49.86
C GLY A 17 10.15 11.09 49.67
N SER A 18 9.57 11.24 48.47
CA SER A 18 8.63 12.26 48.01
C SER A 18 9.18 13.67 47.74
N GLY A 19 9.06 14.06 46.47
CA GLY A 19 9.09 15.43 45.98
C GLY A 19 8.64 15.42 44.53
N PHE A 20 7.42 15.91 44.28
CA PHE A 20 6.95 16.31 42.96
C PHE A 20 7.78 17.51 42.50
N GLU A 21 8.31 17.46 41.29
CA GLU A 21 8.74 18.64 40.53
C GLU A 21 8.32 18.49 39.07
N GLU A 22 7.68 19.55 38.60
CA GLU A 22 7.28 19.85 37.24
C GLU A 22 8.46 20.60 36.60
N GLU A 23 9.04 20.11 35.52
CA GLU A 23 9.86 20.94 34.62
C GLU A 23 9.88 20.41 33.18
N THR A 24 9.41 21.29 32.29
CA THR A 24 10.02 21.70 31.01
C THR A 24 10.06 20.75 29.83
N GLY A 25 9.50 21.25 28.72
CA GLY A 25 9.69 20.70 27.39
C GLY A 25 11.18 20.55 27.04
N GLY A 26 11.54 19.33 26.71
CA GLY A 26 12.76 18.99 25.99
C GLY A 26 12.37 18.46 24.62
N ASP A 27 12.75 19.21 23.59
CA ASP A 27 12.98 18.71 22.24
C ASP A 27 13.95 17.52 22.36
N GLY A 28 13.39 16.32 22.24
CA GLY A 28 14.07 15.06 22.47
C GLY A 28 13.97 14.22 21.21
N GLY A 29 14.92 14.38 20.30
CA GLY A 29 15.27 13.36 19.32
C GLY A 29 15.53 12.06 20.08
N GLY A 30 14.47 11.24 20.19
CA GLY A 30 14.47 10.01 20.95
C GLY A 30 15.43 9.03 20.29
N ALA A 31 16.54 8.73 20.96
CA ALA A 31 17.35 7.58 20.59
C ALA A 31 16.45 6.34 20.62
N SER A 32 16.27 5.71 19.46
CA SER A 32 15.49 4.48 19.30
C SER A 32 15.97 3.44 20.30
N GLN A 33 15.04 2.85 21.05
CA GLN A 33 15.39 1.75 21.95
C GLN A 33 16.00 0.60 21.11
N PRO A 34 17.10 -0.02 21.58
CA PRO A 34 17.66 -1.18 20.89
C PRO A 34 16.60 -2.30 20.82
N PRO A 35 16.57 -3.09 19.73
CA PRO A 35 15.57 -4.14 19.56
C PRO A 35 15.61 -5.14 20.71
N ALA A 36 14.44 -5.57 21.17
CA ALA A 36 14.32 -6.73 22.05
C ALA A 36 14.88 -7.98 21.36
N SER A 37 15.58 -8.83 22.11
CA SER A 37 16.21 -10.03 21.57
C SER A 37 16.13 -11.17 22.56
N ALA A 38 15.91 -12.38 22.05
CA ALA A 38 15.96 -13.60 22.84
C ALA A 38 17.41 -13.93 23.25
N GLU A 39 17.59 -14.51 24.45
CA GLU A 39 18.90 -14.98 24.94
C GLU A 39 19.41 -16.28 24.24
N GLY A 40 18.63 -16.80 23.28
CA GLY A 40 18.91 -18.01 22.50
C GLY A 40 18.01 -18.07 21.25
N PRO A 41 17.79 -19.24 20.63
CA PRO A 41 16.89 -19.34 19.49
C PRO A 41 15.49 -18.83 19.82
N ALA A 42 14.99 -17.94 18.98
CA ALA A 42 13.64 -17.41 19.04
C ALA A 42 12.62 -18.39 18.46
N ALA A 43 11.41 -18.33 18.99
CA ALA A 43 10.22 -18.94 18.39
C ALA A 43 9.32 -17.81 17.86
N LEU A 44 9.44 -17.53 16.56
CA LEU A 44 8.72 -16.45 15.89
C LEU A 44 7.35 -16.93 15.41
N ARG A 45 6.32 -16.11 15.64
CA ARG A 45 5.02 -16.24 15.00
C ARG A 45 4.90 -15.25 13.87
N MET A 46 4.52 -15.71 12.69
CA MET A 46 4.22 -14.88 11.54
C MET A 46 2.74 -14.95 11.20
N LEU A 47 2.10 -13.79 10.99
CA LEU A 47 0.73 -13.71 10.51
C LEU A 47 0.71 -13.06 9.12
N ILE A 48 0.30 -13.81 8.10
CA ILE A 48 0.30 -13.35 6.71
C ILE A 48 -1.11 -13.32 6.14
N GLY A 49 -1.35 -12.40 5.20
CA GLY A 49 -2.40 -12.58 4.20
C GLY A 49 -1.95 -13.61 3.16
N SER A 50 -2.86 -14.06 2.30
CA SER A 50 -2.50 -15.00 1.24
C SER A 50 -3.42 -14.87 0.02
N SER A 51 -2.80 -14.82 -1.15
CA SER A 51 -3.45 -14.94 -2.47
C SER A 51 -3.70 -16.40 -2.89
N GLY A 52 -3.21 -17.38 -2.14
CA GLY A 52 -3.43 -18.80 -2.39
C GLY A 52 -2.32 -19.71 -1.86
N ASP A 53 -2.40 -21.00 -2.21
CA ASP A 53 -1.44 -22.00 -1.75
C ASP A 53 0.00 -21.71 -2.23
N ALA A 54 0.16 -21.12 -3.43
CA ALA A 54 1.47 -20.80 -3.99
C ALA A 54 2.23 -19.78 -3.12
N GLU A 55 1.60 -18.66 -2.77
CA GLU A 55 2.18 -17.68 -1.84
C GLU A 55 2.41 -18.29 -0.46
N THR A 56 1.41 -19.00 0.08
CA THR A 56 1.49 -19.61 1.41
C THR A 56 2.69 -20.54 1.55
N ASN A 57 2.91 -21.40 0.55
CA ASN A 57 4.01 -22.35 0.54
C ASN A 57 5.34 -21.65 0.34
N ALA A 58 5.44 -20.69 -0.59
CA ALA A 58 6.68 -19.96 -0.84
C ALA A 58 7.17 -19.22 0.42
N VAL A 59 6.27 -18.54 1.15
CA VAL A 59 6.62 -17.84 2.40
C VAL A 59 7.02 -18.81 3.50
N LYS A 60 6.31 -19.94 3.64
CA LYS A 60 6.66 -20.99 4.61
C LYS A 60 8.02 -21.61 4.32
N GLU A 61 8.32 -21.88 3.07
CA GLU A 61 9.59 -22.47 2.64
C GLU A 61 10.75 -21.50 2.90
N ALA A 62 10.60 -20.22 2.55
CA ALA A 62 11.61 -19.19 2.83
C ALA A 62 11.84 -19.00 4.35
N ALA A 63 10.76 -18.93 5.14
CA ALA A 63 10.86 -18.84 6.59
C ALA A 63 11.52 -20.09 7.22
N GLN A 64 11.21 -21.28 6.70
CA GLN A 64 11.80 -22.52 7.16
C GLN A 64 13.29 -22.62 6.79
N ALA A 65 13.69 -22.16 5.60
CA ALA A 65 15.09 -22.13 5.19
C ALA A 65 15.93 -21.29 6.17
N TRP A 66 15.47 -20.09 6.49
CA TRP A 66 16.11 -19.25 7.51
C TRP A 66 16.13 -19.91 8.90
N ALA A 67 15.04 -20.56 9.30
CA ALA A 67 14.95 -21.27 10.58
C ALA A 67 15.99 -22.39 10.67
N ASP A 68 16.16 -23.17 9.60
CA ASP A 68 17.13 -24.28 9.52
C ASP A 68 18.59 -23.78 9.59
N GLU A 69 18.88 -22.63 8.99
CA GLU A 69 20.21 -22.01 9.00
C GLU A 69 20.60 -21.43 10.37
N THR A 70 19.63 -20.85 11.06
CA THR A 70 19.86 -20.09 12.30
C THR A 70 19.59 -20.88 13.58
N GLY A 71 18.84 -21.99 13.48
CA GLY A 71 18.37 -22.78 14.62
C GLY A 71 17.15 -22.18 15.33
N ASN A 72 16.59 -21.09 14.82
CA ASN A 72 15.31 -20.53 15.27
C ASN A 72 14.12 -21.40 14.79
N THR A 73 12.91 -21.09 15.24
CA THR A 73 11.68 -21.69 14.69
C THR A 73 10.71 -20.62 14.26
N VAL A 74 9.99 -20.86 13.17
CA VAL A 74 9.00 -19.91 12.63
C VAL A 74 7.67 -20.63 12.39
N GLU A 75 6.60 -20.14 13.03
CA GLU A 75 5.24 -20.59 12.78
C GLU A 75 4.53 -19.56 11.89
N VAL A 76 4.30 -19.91 10.62
CA VAL A 76 3.57 -19.07 9.66
C VAL A 76 2.09 -19.45 9.65
N THR A 77 1.24 -18.51 10.09
CA THR A 77 -0.21 -18.62 10.07
C THR A 77 -0.79 -17.72 8.99
N VAL A 78 -1.73 -18.26 8.22
CA VAL A 78 -2.50 -17.49 7.23
C VAL A 78 -3.75 -16.96 7.92
N ALA A 79 -3.93 -15.64 7.88
CA ALA A 79 -5.12 -14.99 8.40
C ALA A 79 -6.30 -15.19 7.44
N SER A 80 -7.47 -15.41 8.02
CA SER A 80 -8.75 -15.35 7.28
C SER A 80 -9.19 -13.91 7.06
N ASP A 81 -8.94 -13.04 8.03
CA ASP A 81 -9.09 -11.59 7.93
C ASP A 81 -7.87 -10.96 8.63
N LEU A 82 -6.90 -10.54 7.83
CA LEU A 82 -5.61 -10.05 8.34
C LEU A 82 -5.77 -8.84 9.26
N ASN A 83 -6.58 -7.85 8.87
CA ASN A 83 -6.77 -6.63 9.65
C ASN A 83 -7.49 -6.93 10.98
N GLN A 84 -8.52 -7.77 10.93
CA GLN A 84 -9.27 -8.14 12.13
C GLN A 84 -8.42 -8.96 13.10
N GLU A 85 -7.64 -9.93 12.60
CA GLU A 85 -6.78 -10.79 13.42
C GLU A 85 -5.59 -10.01 14.00
N LEU A 86 -5.00 -9.07 13.25
CA LEU A 86 -3.99 -8.14 13.78
C LEU A 86 -4.55 -7.29 14.92
N ALA A 87 -5.71 -6.67 14.73
CA ALA A 87 -6.35 -5.86 15.76
C ALA A 87 -6.64 -6.67 17.03
N GLN A 88 -7.06 -7.94 16.89
CA GLN A 88 -7.26 -8.85 18.02
C GLN A 88 -5.94 -9.19 18.74
N GLY A 89 -4.88 -9.47 17.97
CA GLY A 89 -3.55 -9.77 18.51
C GLY A 89 -3.01 -8.63 19.37
N PHE A 90 -3.06 -7.39 18.86
CA PHE A 90 -2.64 -6.20 19.59
C PHE A 90 -3.53 -5.92 20.81
N ALA A 91 -4.85 -5.93 20.65
CA ALA A 91 -5.78 -5.69 21.78
C ALA A 91 -5.67 -6.76 22.88
N GLY A 92 -5.31 -7.99 22.52
CA GLY A 92 -5.09 -9.10 23.43
C GLY A 92 -3.71 -9.13 24.09
N GLY A 93 -2.78 -8.25 23.69
CA GLY A 93 -1.39 -8.25 24.18
C GLY A 93 -0.60 -9.49 23.77
N SER A 94 -0.94 -10.12 22.63
CA SER A 94 -0.23 -11.28 22.10
C SER A 94 -0.19 -11.27 20.56
N PRO A 95 0.29 -10.18 19.94
CA PRO A 95 0.42 -10.09 18.48
C PRO A 95 1.44 -11.10 17.94
N ALA A 96 1.34 -11.44 16.65
CA ALA A 96 2.43 -12.12 15.95
C ALA A 96 3.71 -11.27 16.01
N ASP A 97 4.87 -11.91 15.96
CA ASP A 97 6.15 -11.21 15.99
C ASP A 97 6.38 -10.44 14.68
N ILE A 98 6.05 -11.07 13.55
CA ILE A 98 6.10 -10.50 12.21
C ILE A 98 4.73 -10.65 11.56
N PHE A 99 4.33 -9.68 10.75
CA PHE A 99 3.07 -9.76 10.02
C PHE A 99 3.11 -8.98 8.72
N TYR A 100 2.23 -9.34 7.80
CA TYR A 100 1.89 -8.45 6.68
C TYR A 100 1.15 -7.24 7.22
N LEU A 101 1.53 -6.05 6.76
CA LEU A 101 0.80 -4.82 7.02
C LEU A 101 0.61 -4.05 5.72
N ASP A 102 -0.65 -3.77 5.38
CA ASP A 102 -1.00 -2.93 4.23
C ASP A 102 -0.59 -1.47 4.51
N ALA A 103 -0.08 -0.78 3.49
CA ALA A 103 0.34 0.61 3.61
C ALA A 103 -0.76 1.55 4.11
N GLN A 104 -2.04 1.29 3.81
CA GLN A 104 -3.19 2.08 4.30
C GLN A 104 -3.37 1.98 5.82
N SER A 105 -2.92 0.88 6.43
CA SER A 105 -3.05 0.60 7.86
C SER A 105 -1.83 1.05 8.68
N LEU A 106 -0.79 1.56 8.02
CA LEU A 106 0.49 1.88 8.65
C LEU A 106 0.34 2.96 9.73
N ALA A 107 -0.20 4.13 9.36
CA ALA A 107 -0.23 5.28 10.28
C ALA A 107 -1.09 5.00 11.52
N ASP A 108 -2.20 4.26 11.37
CA ASP A 108 -3.04 3.83 12.48
C ASP A 108 -2.27 2.92 13.45
N ASN A 109 -1.55 1.93 12.93
CA ASN A 109 -0.78 1.00 13.77
C ASN A 109 0.45 1.66 14.39
N ALA A 110 1.14 2.53 13.66
CA ALA A 110 2.26 3.32 14.18
C ALA A 110 1.79 4.24 15.32
N LYS A 111 0.70 5.01 15.12
CA LYS A 111 0.13 5.91 16.14
C LYS A 111 -0.39 5.15 17.36
N ALA A 112 -0.92 3.94 17.17
CA ALA A 112 -1.36 3.08 18.27
C ALA A 112 -0.19 2.49 19.08
N GLY A 113 1.05 2.61 18.61
CA GLY A 113 2.23 2.01 19.25
C GLY A 113 2.35 0.50 19.01
N ASN A 114 1.68 -0.02 17.98
CA ASN A 114 1.66 -1.45 17.68
C ASN A 114 2.95 -1.92 16.98
N LEU A 115 3.67 -1.01 16.34
CA LEU A 115 4.79 -1.33 15.45
C LEU A 115 6.14 -1.06 16.12
N TYR A 116 7.12 -1.93 15.89
CA TYR A 116 8.52 -1.64 16.12
C TYR A 116 9.10 -1.00 14.85
N ALA A 117 9.61 0.23 14.95
CA ALA A 117 10.27 0.90 13.83
C ALA A 117 11.66 0.33 13.58
N TYR A 118 11.97 0.00 12.32
CA TYR A 118 13.28 -0.51 11.91
C TYR A 118 13.53 -0.23 10.42
N GLU A 119 14.79 -0.31 10.03
CA GLU A 119 15.22 -0.35 8.63
C GLU A 119 15.85 -1.71 8.34
N ALA A 120 15.52 -2.30 7.20
CA ALA A 120 16.14 -3.54 6.74
C ALA A 120 17.54 -3.27 6.15
N GLU A 121 18.34 -4.33 5.99
CA GLU A 121 19.65 -4.23 5.35
C GLU A 121 19.54 -3.69 3.93
N ASN A 122 20.51 -2.85 3.54
CA ASN A 122 20.53 -2.14 2.26
C ASN A 122 19.20 -1.41 1.98
N ASN A 123 18.67 -0.67 2.96
CA ASN A 123 17.36 -0.03 2.87
C ASN A 123 17.21 0.86 1.61
N ASP A 124 18.26 1.55 1.19
CA ASP A 124 18.24 2.39 -0.02
C ASP A 124 18.09 1.61 -1.34
N ASP A 125 18.19 0.28 -1.33
CA ASP A 125 17.89 -0.56 -2.49
C ASP A 125 16.39 -0.81 -2.66
N PHE A 126 15.55 -0.54 -1.67
CA PHE A 126 14.10 -0.46 -1.89
C PHE A 126 13.76 0.78 -2.72
N TYR A 127 12.72 0.70 -3.56
CA TYR A 127 12.21 1.89 -4.23
C TYR A 127 11.85 2.97 -3.21
N GLU A 128 12.21 4.22 -3.49
CA GLU A 128 11.94 5.36 -2.60
C GLU A 128 10.44 5.53 -2.35
N SER A 129 9.62 5.39 -3.39
CA SER A 129 8.17 5.43 -3.33
C SER A 129 7.56 4.42 -2.34
N LEU A 130 8.15 3.22 -2.24
CA LEU A 130 7.74 2.18 -1.30
C LEU A 130 8.21 2.51 0.13
N ARG A 131 9.44 3.00 0.31
CA ARG A 131 9.91 3.44 1.64
C ARG A 131 9.05 4.58 2.18
N ASN A 132 8.68 5.52 1.34
CA ASN A 132 7.80 6.63 1.70
C ASN A 132 6.42 6.11 2.14
N SER A 133 5.86 5.13 1.43
CA SER A 133 4.58 4.49 1.79
C SER A 133 4.59 3.81 3.16
N PHE A 134 5.77 3.42 3.66
CA PHE A 134 5.96 2.80 4.98
C PHE A 134 6.65 3.72 6.00
N THR A 135 6.68 5.02 5.72
CA THR A 135 7.19 6.06 6.61
C THR A 135 6.05 6.87 7.21
N TYR A 136 6.09 7.09 8.52
CA TYR A 136 5.15 7.93 9.24
C TYR A 136 5.87 8.66 10.37
N ASP A 137 5.62 9.96 10.51
CA ASP A 137 6.31 10.84 11.48
C ASP A 137 7.84 10.77 11.35
N GLY A 138 8.32 10.79 10.11
CA GLY A 138 9.76 10.75 9.76
C GLY A 138 10.47 9.43 10.09
N LYS A 139 9.73 8.36 10.42
CA LYS A 139 10.28 7.03 10.74
C LYS A 139 9.71 5.98 9.81
N GLN A 140 10.59 5.13 9.27
CA GLN A 140 10.17 3.93 8.57
C GLN A 140 9.77 2.85 9.59
N TRP A 141 8.58 2.28 9.41
CA TRP A 141 8.00 1.33 10.37
C TRP A 141 8.11 -0.13 9.92
N CYS A 142 8.39 -0.38 8.65
CA CYS A 142 8.54 -1.73 8.12
C CYS A 142 9.26 -1.74 6.76
N ALA A 143 9.82 -2.90 6.41
CA ALA A 143 10.44 -3.13 5.11
C ALA A 143 9.38 -3.50 4.06
N PRO A 144 9.38 -2.87 2.87
CA PRO A 144 8.49 -3.24 1.77
C PRO A 144 8.65 -4.72 1.40
N LYS A 145 7.56 -5.49 1.39
CA LYS A 145 7.59 -6.90 1.00
C LYS A 145 7.69 -7.03 -0.51
N ASP A 146 6.75 -6.40 -1.19
CA ASP A 146 6.52 -6.41 -2.63
C ASP A 146 5.63 -5.21 -2.99
N PHE A 147 5.34 -5.07 -4.28
CA PHE A 147 4.38 -4.08 -4.73
C PHE A 147 3.65 -4.50 -5.99
N SER A 148 2.65 -3.71 -6.34
CA SER A 148 1.88 -3.76 -7.57
C SER A 148 1.60 -2.33 -8.01
N THR A 149 1.44 -2.12 -9.31
CA THR A 149 1.12 -0.80 -9.92
C THR A 149 -0.05 -0.94 -10.88
N LEU A 150 -0.66 0.18 -11.27
CA LEU A 150 -1.65 0.19 -12.35
C LEU A 150 -0.99 0.41 -13.70
N ALA A 151 -1.56 -0.24 -14.71
CA ALA A 151 -1.25 -0.06 -16.12
C ALA A 151 -2.56 0.09 -16.92
N LEU A 152 -2.44 0.54 -18.16
CA LEU A 152 -3.52 0.44 -19.15
C LEU A 152 -3.45 -0.93 -19.81
N ILE A 153 -4.55 -1.68 -19.71
CA ILE A 153 -4.69 -3.01 -20.28
C ILE A 153 -5.54 -2.91 -21.53
N ILE A 154 -5.05 -3.43 -22.65
CA ILE A 154 -5.66 -3.30 -23.98
C ILE A 154 -6.00 -4.67 -24.54
N ASN A 155 -7.25 -4.87 -24.98
CA ASN A 155 -7.67 -6.05 -25.72
C ASN A 155 -7.15 -5.95 -27.16
N THR A 156 -6.21 -6.81 -27.54
CA THR A 156 -5.52 -6.71 -28.83
C THR A 156 -6.42 -7.04 -30.01
N ALA A 157 -7.38 -7.95 -29.85
CA ALA A 157 -8.32 -8.28 -30.92
C ALA A 157 -9.25 -7.09 -31.23
N MET A 158 -9.77 -6.41 -30.20
CA MET A 158 -10.60 -5.21 -30.37
C MET A 158 -9.79 -4.03 -30.91
N TRP A 159 -8.52 -3.92 -30.51
CA TRP A 159 -7.57 -2.94 -31.03
C TRP A 159 -7.38 -3.10 -32.55
N GLU A 160 -7.10 -4.33 -32.99
CA GLU A 160 -6.93 -4.66 -34.42
C GLU A 160 -8.22 -4.49 -35.22
N GLU A 161 -9.38 -4.86 -34.67
CA GLU A 161 -10.69 -4.68 -35.32
C GLU A 161 -11.00 -3.20 -35.58
N ALA A 162 -10.61 -2.32 -34.66
CA ALA A 162 -10.72 -0.87 -34.82
C ALA A 162 -9.69 -0.29 -35.81
N GLY A 163 -8.74 -1.09 -36.29
CA GLY A 163 -7.68 -0.68 -37.21
C GLY A 163 -6.54 0.08 -36.54
N LEU A 164 -6.43 0.00 -35.21
CA LEU A 164 -5.36 0.60 -34.44
C LEU A 164 -4.11 -0.31 -34.44
N THR A 165 -2.95 0.31 -34.28
CA THR A 165 -1.63 -0.31 -34.34
C THR A 165 -0.81 0.01 -33.09
N ASP A 166 0.43 -0.49 -33.00
CA ASP A 166 1.33 -0.12 -31.89
C ASP A 166 1.69 1.37 -31.88
N ASP A 167 1.61 2.07 -33.02
CA ASP A 167 1.84 3.52 -33.12
C ASP A 167 0.69 4.33 -32.48
N ASP A 168 -0.46 3.70 -32.24
CA ASP A 168 -1.66 4.34 -31.68
C ASP A 168 -1.80 4.11 -30.15
N VAL A 169 -0.84 3.41 -29.53
CA VAL A 169 -0.85 3.19 -28.07
C VAL A 169 -0.76 4.54 -27.38
N PRO A 170 -1.72 4.92 -26.51
CA PRO A 170 -1.78 6.26 -25.96
C PRO A 170 -0.64 6.47 -24.95
N THR A 171 0.08 7.57 -25.13
CA THR A 171 1.13 8.02 -24.22
C THR A 171 0.70 9.26 -23.43
N THR A 172 -0.41 9.89 -23.80
CA THR A 172 -1.00 11.05 -23.11
C THR A 172 -2.49 10.87 -22.85
N TYR A 173 -3.04 11.67 -21.94
CA TYR A 173 -4.49 11.72 -21.68
C TYR A 173 -5.33 12.09 -22.91
N ASP A 174 -4.85 12.98 -23.77
CA ASP A 174 -5.58 13.35 -24.99
C ASP A 174 -5.65 12.15 -25.95
N GLU A 175 -4.53 11.45 -26.16
CA GLU A 175 -4.49 10.22 -26.97
C GLU A 175 -5.37 9.11 -26.38
N LEU A 176 -5.38 8.95 -25.05
CA LEU A 176 -6.26 7.98 -24.39
C LEU A 176 -7.73 8.29 -24.64
N ALA A 177 -8.13 9.57 -24.62
CA ALA A 177 -9.50 9.97 -24.92
C ALA A 177 -9.87 9.66 -26.38
N GLU A 178 -8.99 9.96 -27.33
CA GLU A 178 -9.18 9.66 -28.76
C GLU A 178 -9.31 8.16 -29.03
N VAL A 179 -8.43 7.36 -28.43
CA VAL A 179 -8.44 5.90 -28.54
C VAL A 179 -9.68 5.30 -27.89
N ALA A 180 -10.04 5.75 -26.68
CA ALA A 180 -11.24 5.27 -25.98
C ALA A 180 -12.51 5.58 -26.80
N ALA A 181 -12.60 6.77 -27.40
CA ALA A 181 -13.70 7.11 -28.30
C ALA A 181 -13.71 6.21 -29.55
N THR A 182 -12.55 5.94 -30.14
CA THR A 182 -12.43 5.06 -31.33
C THR A 182 -12.85 3.62 -31.04
N LEU A 183 -12.49 3.11 -29.86
CA LEU A 183 -12.83 1.76 -29.40
C LEU A 183 -14.26 1.63 -28.87
N THR A 184 -15.00 2.73 -28.77
CA THR A 184 -16.37 2.71 -28.27
C THR A 184 -17.32 2.23 -29.37
N ASP A 185 -18.07 1.16 -29.08
CA ASP A 185 -18.95 0.50 -30.04
C ASP A 185 -20.35 0.27 -29.42
N GLY A 186 -21.28 1.13 -29.80
CA GLY A 186 -22.63 1.13 -29.23
C GLY A 186 -22.61 1.39 -27.73
N ASP A 187 -23.06 0.41 -26.94
CA ASP A 187 -23.08 0.48 -25.48
C ASP A 187 -21.78 -0.06 -24.83
N ARG A 188 -20.86 -0.65 -25.59
CA ARG A 188 -19.55 -1.10 -25.10
C ARG A 188 -18.59 0.10 -25.11
N PRO A 189 -18.16 0.62 -23.95
CA PRO A 189 -17.20 1.70 -23.88
C PRO A 189 -15.82 1.26 -24.32
N GLY A 190 -15.00 2.19 -24.80
CA GLY A 190 -13.59 1.94 -25.05
C GLY A 190 -12.80 1.68 -23.77
N LEU A 191 -13.19 2.30 -22.65
CA LEU A 191 -12.52 2.16 -21.35
C LEU A 191 -13.51 1.74 -20.26
N VAL A 192 -13.13 0.77 -19.43
CA VAL A 192 -13.83 0.46 -18.17
C VAL A 192 -12.90 0.70 -17.00
N LEU A 193 -13.42 1.26 -15.91
CA LEU A 193 -12.68 1.44 -14.66
C LEU A 193 -13.44 0.83 -13.48
N GLY A 194 -12.70 0.33 -12.49
CA GLY A 194 -13.25 0.11 -11.15
C GLY A 194 -13.70 1.44 -10.52
N PRO A 195 -14.72 1.43 -9.66
CA PRO A 195 -15.16 2.64 -8.97
C PRO A 195 -14.13 3.08 -7.92
N GLY A 196 -14.00 4.40 -7.73
CA GLY A 196 -13.24 4.98 -6.64
C GLY A 196 -11.82 5.45 -6.98
N ILE A 197 -11.15 5.98 -5.97
CA ILE A 197 -9.84 6.63 -6.10
C ILE A 197 -8.68 5.64 -6.26
N ASP A 198 -8.92 4.35 -6.03
CA ASP A 198 -7.94 3.29 -6.25
C ASP A 198 -7.75 2.97 -7.75
N ARG A 199 -8.58 3.54 -8.64
CA ARG A 199 -8.33 3.61 -10.09
C ARG A 199 -8.23 5.06 -10.54
N ALA A 200 -9.23 5.89 -10.20
CA ALA A 200 -9.26 7.29 -10.62
C ALA A 200 -8.09 8.12 -10.05
N GLY A 201 -7.50 7.69 -8.93
CA GLY A 201 -6.35 8.36 -8.32
C GLY A 201 -5.09 8.36 -9.18
N ALA A 202 -4.91 7.40 -10.10
CA ALA A 202 -3.81 7.44 -11.05
C ALA A 202 -3.87 8.68 -11.94
N PHE A 203 -5.09 9.09 -12.32
CA PHE A 203 -5.31 10.31 -13.12
C PHE A 203 -5.08 11.59 -12.31
N VAL A 204 -5.33 11.54 -11.01
CA VAL A 204 -5.02 12.64 -10.07
C VAL A 204 -3.50 12.81 -9.93
N VAL A 205 -2.75 11.71 -9.81
CA VAL A 205 -1.28 11.74 -9.74
C VAL A 205 -0.68 12.31 -11.02
N GLY A 206 -1.11 11.85 -12.20
CA GLY A 206 -0.59 12.37 -13.48
C GLY A 206 -0.98 13.85 -13.73
N ASN A 207 -1.96 14.36 -12.99
CA ASN A 207 -2.32 15.78 -12.98
C ASN A 207 -1.59 16.59 -11.89
N GLY A 208 -0.68 15.98 -11.13
CA GLY A 208 0.13 16.62 -10.10
C GLY A 208 -0.61 16.87 -8.79
N GLY A 209 -1.75 16.21 -8.58
CA GLY A 209 -2.55 16.32 -7.36
C GLY A 209 -2.42 15.10 -6.47
N TRP A 210 -2.73 15.27 -5.18
CA TRP A 210 -2.95 14.17 -4.24
C TRP A 210 -3.89 14.59 -3.10
N TRP A 211 -4.42 13.61 -2.37
CA TRP A 211 -5.45 13.81 -1.34
C TRP A 211 -4.94 14.47 -0.05
N LEU A 212 -3.67 14.19 0.28
CA LEU A 212 -2.96 14.75 1.42
C LEU A 212 -1.62 15.32 0.93
N ASN A 213 -1.01 16.21 1.72
CA ASN A 213 0.38 16.57 1.52
C ASN A 213 1.33 15.37 1.72
N GLU A 214 2.59 15.53 1.34
CA GLU A 214 3.61 14.46 1.36
C GLU A 214 3.77 13.81 2.75
N ASP A 215 3.68 14.61 3.81
CA ASP A 215 3.80 14.12 5.20
C ASP A 215 2.49 13.48 5.74
N GLY A 216 1.40 13.49 4.97
CA GLY A 216 0.09 13.00 5.41
C GLY A 216 -0.52 13.81 6.56
N THR A 217 -0.10 15.06 6.74
CA THR A 217 -0.46 15.93 7.87
C THR A 217 -1.52 16.95 7.53
N GLU A 218 -1.72 17.33 6.26
CA GLU A 218 -2.72 18.30 5.83
C GLU A 218 -3.46 17.78 4.59
N PRO A 219 -4.78 18.00 4.48
CA PRO A 219 -5.51 17.61 3.29
C PRO A 219 -5.29 18.58 2.13
N THR A 220 -5.25 18.02 0.93
CA THR A 220 -5.01 18.74 -0.34
C THR A 220 -5.96 18.28 -1.44
N ALA A 221 -7.10 17.66 -1.08
CA ALA A 221 -8.05 17.15 -2.06
C ALA A 221 -8.77 18.29 -2.78
N ASP A 222 -9.05 19.43 -2.12
CA ASP A 222 -9.71 20.57 -2.76
C ASP A 222 -8.75 21.49 -3.57
N THR A 223 -7.84 20.87 -4.32
CA THR A 223 -6.90 21.57 -5.21
C THR A 223 -7.36 21.51 -6.67
N PRO A 224 -7.00 22.51 -7.51
CA PRO A 224 -7.27 22.47 -8.95
C PRO A 224 -6.72 21.22 -9.64
N GLU A 225 -5.57 20.73 -9.21
CA GLU A 225 -4.87 19.57 -9.77
C GLU A 225 -5.66 18.28 -9.52
N VAL A 226 -6.13 18.07 -8.29
CA VAL A 226 -6.98 16.92 -7.93
C VAL A 226 -8.32 16.98 -8.66
N LEU A 227 -8.96 18.16 -8.70
CA LEU A 227 -10.21 18.34 -9.42
C LEU A 227 -10.05 18.03 -10.91
N ALA A 228 -8.98 18.50 -11.55
CA ALA A 228 -8.74 18.26 -12.98
C ALA A 228 -8.52 16.78 -13.30
N GLY A 229 -7.77 16.04 -12.46
CA GLY A 229 -7.58 14.60 -12.64
C GLY A 229 -8.89 13.81 -12.55
N LEU A 230 -9.75 14.12 -11.57
CA LEU A 230 -11.09 13.51 -11.49
C LEU A 230 -12.01 13.97 -12.63
N GLN A 231 -11.93 15.24 -13.03
CA GLN A 231 -12.76 15.79 -14.11
C GLN A 231 -12.45 15.09 -15.43
N TYR A 232 -11.19 14.78 -15.72
CA TYR A 232 -10.79 14.02 -16.90
C TYR A 232 -11.54 12.67 -16.98
N VAL A 233 -11.54 11.89 -15.89
CA VAL A 233 -12.26 10.61 -15.82
C VAL A 233 -13.77 10.82 -15.98
N GLN A 234 -14.32 11.85 -15.33
CA GLN A 234 -15.74 12.19 -15.42
C GLN A 234 -16.16 12.56 -16.85
N ASP A 235 -15.30 13.27 -17.58
CA ASP A 235 -15.59 13.72 -18.95
C ASP A 235 -15.62 12.54 -19.92
N LEU A 236 -14.68 11.59 -19.83
CA LEU A 236 -14.73 10.34 -20.60
C LEU A 236 -16.05 9.58 -20.37
N MET A 237 -16.54 9.56 -19.14
CA MET A 237 -17.82 8.91 -18.82
C MET A 237 -19.03 9.66 -19.38
N LYS A 238 -19.01 11.00 -19.35
CA LYS A 238 -20.08 11.84 -19.93
C LYS A 238 -20.13 11.75 -21.46
N GLU A 239 -18.97 11.59 -22.09
CA GLU A 239 -18.85 11.37 -23.54
C GLU A 239 -19.25 9.95 -23.95
N GLY A 240 -19.34 9.03 -22.98
CA GLY A 240 -19.72 7.63 -23.19
C GLY A 240 -18.57 6.73 -23.62
N SER A 241 -17.34 7.26 -23.67
CA SER A 241 -16.13 6.52 -24.01
C SER A 241 -15.58 5.71 -22.83
N ALA A 242 -15.99 6.05 -21.61
CA ALA A 242 -15.71 5.28 -20.41
C ALA A 242 -16.99 4.90 -19.63
N LYS A 243 -16.94 3.77 -18.90
CA LYS A 243 -17.93 3.41 -17.89
C LYS A 243 -17.28 2.79 -16.65
N LEU A 244 -17.98 2.82 -15.53
CA LEU A 244 -17.63 2.01 -14.37
C LEU A 244 -17.95 0.53 -14.60
N SER A 245 -17.21 -0.38 -13.98
CA SER A 245 -17.44 -1.83 -14.06
C SER A 245 -18.87 -2.22 -13.68
N SER A 246 -19.45 -1.53 -12.69
CA SER A 246 -20.85 -1.72 -12.25
C SER A 246 -21.88 -1.33 -13.30
N GLN A 247 -21.57 -0.39 -14.21
CA GLN A 247 -22.46 0.05 -15.28
C GLN A 247 -22.46 -0.90 -16.48
N VAL A 248 -21.55 -1.88 -16.50
CA VAL A 248 -21.49 -2.97 -17.49
C VAL A 248 -21.74 -4.34 -16.85
N ASP A 249 -22.40 -4.36 -15.69
CA ASP A 249 -22.84 -5.54 -14.94
C ASP A 249 -21.68 -6.44 -14.46
N THR A 250 -20.56 -5.85 -14.04
CA THR A 250 -19.39 -6.58 -13.53
C THR A 250 -18.91 -6.04 -12.18
N GLY A 251 -18.24 -6.87 -11.39
CA GLY A 251 -17.75 -6.54 -10.05
C GLY A 251 -16.49 -5.66 -10.03
N TRP A 252 -15.65 -5.75 -11.07
CA TRP A 252 -14.38 -5.03 -11.15
C TRP A 252 -13.89 -4.89 -12.60
N GLY A 253 -12.83 -4.10 -12.82
CA GLY A 253 -12.29 -3.79 -14.15
C GLY A 253 -11.79 -5.02 -14.90
N GLY A 254 -11.08 -5.94 -14.24
CA GLY A 254 -10.61 -7.16 -14.87
C GLY A 254 -11.71 -8.14 -15.30
N GLU A 255 -12.85 -8.23 -14.60
CA GLU A 255 -14.01 -9.00 -15.07
C GLU A 255 -14.66 -8.33 -16.28
N ALA A 256 -14.80 -7.00 -16.27
CA ALA A 256 -15.31 -6.25 -17.42
C ALA A 256 -14.44 -6.48 -18.66
N PHE A 257 -13.12 -6.42 -18.49
CA PHE A 257 -12.15 -6.67 -19.54
C PHE A 257 -12.20 -8.13 -20.02
N GLY A 258 -12.15 -9.07 -19.08
CA GLY A 258 -12.21 -10.52 -19.31
C GLY A 258 -13.46 -10.98 -20.07
N THR A 259 -14.60 -10.34 -19.78
CA THR A 259 -15.89 -10.58 -20.43
C THR A 259 -16.16 -9.67 -21.63
N GLU A 260 -15.12 -8.98 -22.13
CA GLU A 260 -15.16 -8.17 -23.35
C GLU A 260 -16.18 -7.02 -23.31
N LYS A 261 -16.50 -6.53 -22.10
CA LYS A 261 -17.43 -5.41 -21.86
C LYS A 261 -16.80 -4.04 -22.02
N GLY A 262 -15.47 -3.98 -22.12
CA GLY A 262 -14.70 -2.80 -22.49
C GLY A 262 -13.47 -3.21 -23.29
N ALA A 263 -13.00 -2.34 -24.18
CA ALA A 263 -11.81 -2.62 -24.98
C ALA A 263 -10.50 -2.41 -24.19
N MET A 264 -10.54 -1.54 -23.19
CA MET A 264 -9.44 -1.26 -22.28
C MET A 264 -9.91 -1.22 -20.83
N THR A 265 -9.00 -1.46 -19.90
CA THR A 265 -9.21 -1.22 -18.46
C THR A 265 -7.95 -0.66 -17.80
N VAL A 266 -8.11 0.10 -16.73
CA VAL A 266 -7.00 0.48 -15.83
C VAL A 266 -6.97 -0.52 -14.69
N GLU A 267 -5.92 -1.33 -14.62
CA GLU A 267 -5.83 -2.42 -13.64
C GLU A 267 -4.37 -2.75 -13.31
N GLY A 268 -4.15 -3.43 -12.17
CA GLY A 268 -2.82 -3.86 -11.76
C GLY A 268 -2.41 -5.23 -12.29
N ASN A 269 -1.15 -5.61 -12.04
CA ASN A 269 -0.55 -6.86 -12.53
C ASN A 269 -1.31 -8.13 -12.07
N TRP A 270 -2.12 -8.05 -11.02
CA TRP A 270 -3.03 -9.12 -10.62
C TRP A 270 -4.02 -9.54 -11.72
N ILE A 271 -4.27 -8.69 -12.73
CA ILE A 271 -5.10 -9.04 -13.88
C ILE A 271 -4.54 -10.25 -14.65
N LYS A 272 -3.22 -10.47 -14.63
CA LYS A 272 -2.59 -11.62 -15.30
C LYS A 272 -3.10 -12.95 -14.76
N GLY A 273 -3.16 -13.07 -13.43
CA GLY A 273 -3.69 -14.26 -12.77
C GLY A 273 -5.18 -14.46 -13.06
N ALA A 274 -5.98 -13.40 -13.02
CA ALA A 274 -7.41 -13.47 -13.33
C ALA A 274 -7.67 -13.89 -14.77
N VAL A 275 -7.01 -13.25 -15.75
CA VAL A 275 -7.17 -13.58 -17.18
C VAL A 275 -6.70 -15.00 -17.48
N ALA A 276 -5.54 -15.41 -16.97
CA ALA A 276 -5.02 -16.76 -17.22
C ALA A 276 -5.95 -17.86 -16.67
N ASN A 277 -6.63 -17.62 -15.56
CA ASN A 277 -7.51 -18.61 -14.92
C ASN A 277 -8.92 -18.62 -15.51
N ASP A 278 -9.52 -17.45 -15.72
CA ASP A 278 -10.94 -17.32 -16.03
C ASP A 278 -11.22 -17.00 -17.51
N TYR A 279 -10.26 -16.41 -18.23
CA TYR A 279 -10.38 -15.94 -19.61
C TYR A 279 -9.16 -16.33 -20.48
N PRO A 280 -8.78 -17.62 -20.54
CA PRO A 280 -7.49 -18.04 -21.10
C PRO A 280 -7.31 -17.80 -22.60
N ASP A 281 -8.39 -17.55 -23.33
CA ASP A 281 -8.35 -17.25 -24.77
C ASP A 281 -8.25 -15.74 -25.07
N LEU A 282 -8.31 -14.89 -24.04
CA LEU A 282 -8.22 -13.43 -24.18
C LEU A 282 -6.77 -13.00 -24.40
N GLU A 283 -6.51 -12.41 -25.57
CA GLU A 283 -5.23 -11.77 -25.87
C GLU A 283 -5.25 -10.29 -25.46
N TYR A 284 -4.21 -9.88 -24.74
CA TYR A 284 -4.08 -8.51 -24.26
C TYR A 284 -2.62 -8.07 -24.18
N LYS A 285 -2.44 -6.75 -24.09
CA LYS A 285 -1.16 -6.12 -23.73
C LYS A 285 -1.35 -5.16 -22.56
N ALA A 286 -0.35 -5.08 -21.68
CA ALA A 286 -0.24 -4.04 -20.68
C ALA A 286 0.73 -2.97 -21.17
N VAL A 287 0.36 -1.70 -21.01
CA VAL A 287 1.20 -0.54 -21.31
C VAL A 287 1.15 0.42 -20.13
N GLU A 288 2.19 1.25 -19.96
CA GLU A 288 2.21 2.24 -18.87
C GLU A 288 0.96 3.13 -18.94
N MET A 289 0.53 3.64 -17.78
CA MET A 289 -0.52 4.66 -17.76
C MET A 289 -0.09 5.85 -18.62
N PRO A 290 -0.97 6.37 -19.51
CA PRO A 290 -0.67 7.57 -20.27
C PRO A 290 -0.31 8.74 -19.35
N GLU A 291 0.63 9.60 -19.76
CA GLU A 291 1.05 10.73 -18.96
C GLU A 291 -0.05 11.80 -18.90
N GLY A 292 -0.22 12.37 -17.71
CA GLY A 292 -1.04 13.55 -17.52
C GLY A 292 -0.23 14.83 -17.68
N PRO A 293 -0.86 16.01 -17.49
CA PRO A 293 -0.19 17.30 -17.66
C PRO A 293 1.02 17.55 -16.75
N ALA A 294 1.14 16.82 -15.64
CA ALA A 294 2.26 16.90 -14.71
C ALA A 294 3.31 15.78 -14.92
N GLY A 295 3.09 14.87 -15.88
CA GLY A 295 3.96 13.75 -16.18
C GLY A 295 3.33 12.38 -15.88
N PRO A 296 4.16 11.33 -15.69
CA PRO A 296 3.67 9.97 -15.46
C PRO A 296 2.95 9.87 -14.10
N GLY A 297 1.86 9.10 -14.07
CA GLY A 297 1.07 8.88 -12.87
C GLY A 297 0.52 7.46 -12.79
N THR A 298 0.82 6.76 -11.70
CA THR A 298 0.22 5.46 -11.35
C THR A 298 0.13 5.35 -9.83
N LEU A 299 -0.56 4.31 -9.35
CA LEU A 299 -0.71 4.02 -7.93
C LEU A 299 0.12 2.81 -7.53
N LEU A 300 0.61 2.81 -6.31
CA LEU A 300 1.26 1.68 -5.66
C LEU A 300 0.29 0.98 -4.74
N PHE A 301 0.28 -0.35 -4.84
CA PHE A 301 -0.38 -1.25 -3.90
C PHE A 301 0.72 -2.09 -3.27
N THR A 302 0.92 -1.96 -1.97
CA THR A 302 2.09 -2.56 -1.32
C THR A 302 1.79 -2.94 0.12
N VAL A 303 2.41 -4.05 0.51
CA VAL A 303 2.40 -4.61 1.85
C VAL A 303 3.84 -4.61 2.37
N CYS A 304 4.01 -4.44 3.67
CA CYS A 304 5.31 -4.55 4.31
C CYS A 304 5.36 -5.68 5.34
N TRP A 305 6.59 -6.01 5.77
CA TRP A 305 6.85 -6.87 6.91
C TRP A 305 6.83 -6.05 8.20
N GLY A 306 5.67 -5.94 8.85
CA GLY A 306 5.54 -5.31 10.17
C GLY A 306 6.16 -6.17 11.27
N ILE A 307 6.76 -5.54 12.27
CA ILE A 307 7.24 -6.20 13.50
C ILE A 307 6.49 -5.59 14.69
N ALA A 308 6.00 -6.43 15.60
CA ALA A 308 5.25 -5.94 16.76
C ALA A 308 6.17 -5.19 17.75
N ALA A 309 5.71 -4.04 18.25
CA ALA A 309 6.38 -3.29 19.32
C ALA A 309 6.56 -4.14 20.60
N ASP A 310 5.59 -5.01 20.88
CA ASP A 310 5.59 -5.89 22.06
C ASP A 310 6.29 -7.24 21.81
N SER A 311 6.84 -7.50 20.62
CA SER A 311 7.57 -8.73 20.35
C SER A 311 8.84 -8.78 21.22
N PRO A 312 9.10 -9.87 21.95
CA PRO A 312 10.36 -10.06 22.66
C PRO A 312 11.52 -10.45 21.73
N ASN A 313 11.25 -10.67 20.43
CA ASN A 313 12.16 -11.25 19.45
C ASN A 313 12.47 -10.29 18.28
N GLN A 314 12.34 -8.98 18.48
CA GLN A 314 12.51 -7.97 17.42
C GLN A 314 13.81 -8.13 16.62
N ALA A 315 14.94 -8.40 17.27
CA ALA A 315 16.22 -8.58 16.58
C ALA A 315 16.18 -9.76 15.60
N GLN A 316 15.70 -10.93 16.06
CA GLN A 316 15.54 -12.12 15.22
C GLN A 316 14.47 -11.93 14.15
N ALA A 317 13.43 -11.15 14.43
CA ALA A 317 12.41 -10.80 13.45
C ALA A 317 12.99 -9.94 12.31
N VAL A 318 13.83 -8.94 12.62
CA VAL A 318 14.55 -8.15 11.61
C VAL A 318 15.49 -9.03 10.78
N GLU A 319 16.22 -9.96 11.40
CA GLU A 319 17.08 -10.92 10.68
C GLU A 319 16.28 -11.77 9.68
N LEU A 320 15.11 -12.27 10.07
CA LEU A 320 14.23 -13.01 9.16
C LEU A 320 13.69 -12.11 8.04
N VAL A 321 13.29 -10.86 8.33
CA VAL A 321 12.86 -9.93 7.28
C VAL A 321 14.00 -9.64 6.27
N ASN A 322 15.23 -9.49 6.74
CA ASN A 322 16.39 -9.31 5.85
C ASN A 322 16.56 -10.52 4.90
N HIS A 323 16.38 -11.74 5.41
CA HIS A 323 16.39 -12.95 4.58
C HIS A 323 15.23 -12.96 3.56
N LEU A 324 14.02 -12.64 3.99
CA LEU A 324 12.81 -12.63 3.15
C LEU A 324 12.81 -11.54 2.07
N THR A 325 13.61 -10.50 2.24
CA THR A 325 13.64 -9.35 1.33
C THR A 325 14.87 -9.33 0.43
N THR A 326 15.73 -10.34 0.43
CA THR A 326 16.84 -10.37 -0.53
C THR A 326 16.34 -10.35 -1.98
N PRO A 327 17.09 -9.79 -2.95
CA PRO A 327 16.71 -9.82 -4.36
C PRO A 327 16.39 -11.22 -4.87
N GLU A 328 17.21 -12.21 -4.49
CA GLU A 328 17.00 -13.62 -4.84
C GLU A 328 15.68 -14.17 -4.28
N GLN A 329 15.39 -13.91 -3.00
CA GLN A 329 14.15 -14.38 -2.38
C GLN A 329 12.91 -13.67 -2.95
N GLN A 330 13.01 -12.39 -3.28
CA GLN A 330 11.91 -11.66 -3.93
C GLN A 330 11.67 -12.13 -5.36
N MET A 331 12.73 -12.50 -6.10
CA MET A 331 12.57 -13.17 -7.40
C MET A 331 11.91 -14.54 -7.27
N ALA A 332 12.25 -15.32 -6.24
CA ALA A 332 11.55 -16.58 -5.97
C ALA A 332 10.06 -16.36 -5.63
N PHE A 333 9.71 -15.27 -4.93
CA PHE A 333 8.32 -14.87 -4.70
C PHE A 333 7.60 -14.43 -5.98
N ALA A 334 8.27 -13.65 -6.83
CA ALA A 334 7.77 -13.27 -8.15
C ALA A 334 7.44 -14.50 -9.00
N GLU A 335 8.34 -15.49 -9.07
CA GLU A 335 8.13 -16.75 -9.79
C GLU A 335 6.99 -17.59 -9.19
N ALA A 336 6.84 -17.59 -7.87
CA ALA A 336 5.85 -18.41 -7.19
C ALA A 336 4.42 -17.85 -7.30
N PHE A 337 4.23 -16.54 -7.14
CA PHE A 337 2.89 -15.94 -7.06
C PHE A 337 2.74 -14.56 -7.72
N GLY A 338 3.70 -14.13 -8.53
CA GLY A 338 3.51 -13.04 -9.50
C GLY A 338 3.58 -11.61 -8.95
N VAL A 339 4.14 -11.42 -7.74
CA VAL A 339 4.38 -10.08 -7.18
C VAL A 339 5.65 -9.44 -7.74
N MET A 340 5.72 -8.11 -7.72
CA MET A 340 6.93 -7.38 -8.14
C MET A 340 7.90 -7.20 -6.97
N PRO A 341 9.22 -7.38 -7.20
CA PRO A 341 10.22 -7.29 -6.15
C PRO A 341 10.38 -5.83 -5.71
N SER A 342 10.27 -5.55 -4.41
CA SER A 342 10.40 -4.19 -3.88
C SER A 342 11.83 -3.64 -3.89
N ARG A 343 12.84 -4.45 -4.22
CA ARG A 343 14.24 -4.00 -4.41
C ARG A 343 14.56 -3.67 -5.87
N GLN A 344 15.16 -2.51 -6.08
CA GLN A 344 15.60 -2.00 -7.38
C GLN A 344 16.62 -2.93 -8.03
N SER A 345 17.53 -3.51 -7.24
CA SER A 345 18.54 -4.46 -7.74
C SER A 345 17.95 -5.72 -8.38
N ALA A 346 16.70 -6.10 -8.08
CA ALA A 346 15.99 -7.22 -8.70
C ALA A 346 15.23 -6.83 -9.98
N ALA A 347 15.10 -5.53 -10.30
CA ALA A 347 14.21 -5.05 -11.35
C ALA A 347 14.62 -5.54 -12.75
N GLU A 348 15.92 -5.58 -13.04
CA GLU A 348 16.42 -6.04 -14.34
C GLU A 348 16.20 -7.55 -14.51
N ASP A 349 16.48 -8.35 -13.49
CA ASP A 349 16.22 -9.79 -13.51
C ASP A 349 14.72 -10.07 -13.65
N TYR A 350 13.87 -9.30 -12.97
CA TYR A 350 12.42 -9.37 -13.11
C TYR A 350 11.95 -9.05 -14.53
N LYS A 351 12.41 -7.95 -15.13
CA LYS A 351 12.05 -7.59 -16.52
C LYS A 351 12.46 -8.66 -17.53
N ASN A 352 13.59 -9.33 -17.28
CA ASN A 352 14.05 -10.42 -18.13
C ASN A 352 13.21 -11.70 -17.96
N ALA A 353 12.74 -11.99 -16.75
CA ALA A 353 11.90 -13.14 -16.44
C ALA A 353 10.42 -12.95 -16.85
N PHE A 354 9.89 -11.72 -16.69
CA PHE A 354 8.50 -11.33 -16.92
C PHE A 354 8.42 -10.10 -17.83
N PRO A 355 8.82 -10.21 -19.11
CA PRO A 355 8.82 -9.08 -20.03
C PRO A 355 7.42 -8.47 -20.25
N GLU A 356 6.35 -9.25 -20.04
CA GLU A 356 4.97 -8.76 -20.08
C GLU A 356 4.62 -7.81 -18.93
N ASP A 357 5.38 -7.85 -17.83
CA ASP A 357 5.17 -7.00 -16.66
C ASP A 357 5.99 -5.69 -16.72
N ALA A 358 6.68 -5.42 -17.84
CA ALA A 358 7.56 -4.26 -17.99
C ALA A 358 6.85 -2.92 -17.68
N ALA A 359 5.60 -2.76 -18.12
CA ALA A 359 4.79 -1.59 -17.83
C ALA A 359 4.47 -1.44 -16.34
N PHE A 360 4.24 -2.53 -15.63
CA PHE A 360 3.94 -2.50 -14.21
C PHE A 360 5.19 -2.13 -13.40
N ILE A 361 6.32 -2.79 -13.65
CA ILE A 361 7.52 -2.57 -12.83
C ILE A 361 8.13 -1.19 -13.03
N ALA A 362 7.93 -0.57 -14.20
CA ALA A 362 8.31 0.83 -14.42
C ALA A 362 7.67 1.79 -13.39
N GLY A 363 6.41 1.51 -13.02
CA GLY A 363 5.68 2.28 -12.01
C GLY A 363 6.28 2.24 -10.60
N GLY A 364 7.22 1.33 -10.30
CA GLY A 364 7.94 1.33 -9.02
C GLY A 364 8.73 2.63 -8.77
N GLU A 365 9.24 3.25 -9.83
CA GLU A 365 10.08 4.46 -9.75
C GLU A 365 9.30 5.73 -9.41
N TYR A 366 8.03 5.82 -9.85
CA TYR A 366 7.26 7.07 -9.81
C TYR A 366 5.84 6.91 -9.25
N GLY A 367 5.41 5.68 -8.95
CA GLY A 367 4.07 5.41 -8.46
C GLY A 367 3.81 6.08 -7.10
N HIS A 368 2.55 6.45 -6.88
CA HIS A 368 2.14 7.09 -5.64
C HIS A 368 1.54 6.07 -4.67
N GLY A 369 2.02 6.06 -3.41
CA GLY A 369 1.46 5.24 -2.34
C GLY A 369 -0.01 5.58 -2.03
N PRO A 370 -0.74 4.71 -1.32
CA PRO A 370 -2.12 4.98 -0.97
C PRO A 370 -2.25 6.14 0.04
N VAL A 371 -3.48 6.63 0.23
CA VAL A 371 -3.77 7.63 1.26
C VAL A 371 -3.49 7.02 2.64
N ASN A 372 -2.51 7.57 3.34
CA ASN A 372 -2.05 7.04 4.61
C ASN A 372 -1.94 8.16 5.64
N ALA A 373 -2.92 8.19 6.55
CA ALA A 373 -2.91 9.03 7.73
C ALA A 373 -3.80 8.39 8.80
N PRO A 374 -3.57 8.67 10.09
CA PRO A 374 -4.35 8.06 11.14
C PRO A 374 -5.84 8.40 11.01
N ALA A 375 -6.70 7.38 11.14
CA ALA A 375 -8.15 7.45 11.04
C ALA A 375 -8.68 8.01 9.71
N ILE A 376 -7.88 8.00 8.63
CA ILE A 376 -8.29 8.54 7.33
C ILE A 376 -9.24 7.63 6.56
N LYS A 377 -9.23 6.32 6.85
CA LYS A 377 -10.00 5.33 6.08
C LYS A 377 -11.49 5.69 5.91
N PRO A 378 -12.25 6.05 6.97
CA PRO A 378 -13.65 6.46 6.81
C PRO A 378 -13.84 7.69 5.90
N VAL A 379 -12.85 8.58 5.82
CA VAL A 379 -12.88 9.77 4.94
C VAL A 379 -12.71 9.34 3.48
N VAL A 380 -11.79 8.41 3.22
CA VAL A 380 -11.59 7.80 1.90
C VAL A 380 -12.82 7.01 1.47
N ASP A 381 -13.42 6.22 2.37
CA ASP A 381 -14.63 5.44 2.09
C ASP A 381 -15.82 6.37 1.73
N ASP A 382 -15.97 7.50 2.41
CA ASP A 382 -16.98 8.52 2.10
C ASP A 382 -16.76 9.16 0.71
N LEU A 383 -15.51 9.49 0.36
CA LEU A 383 -15.17 9.97 -0.98
C LEU A 383 -15.50 8.94 -2.06
N ASN A 384 -15.12 7.68 -1.87
CA ASN A 384 -15.45 6.60 -2.79
C ASN A 384 -16.97 6.45 -2.96
N SER A 385 -17.75 6.57 -1.89
CA SER A 385 -19.22 6.51 -1.97
C SER A 385 -19.81 7.62 -2.85
N LYS A 386 -19.22 8.82 -2.80
CA LYS A 386 -19.64 9.96 -3.63
C LYS A 386 -19.25 9.80 -5.10
N LEU A 387 -18.27 8.94 -5.38
CA LEU A 387 -17.79 8.62 -6.72
C LEU A 387 -18.47 7.39 -7.34
N GLU A 388 -19.39 6.70 -6.63
CA GLU A 388 -20.14 5.55 -7.16
C GLU A 388 -20.97 5.89 -8.42
N ASN A 389 -21.40 7.15 -8.56
CA ASN A 389 -22.03 7.68 -9.77
C ASN A 389 -21.16 8.79 -10.39
N PHE A 390 -19.91 8.43 -10.70
CA PHE A 390 -18.83 9.34 -11.09
C PHE A 390 -19.23 10.35 -12.17
N ALA A 391 -19.99 9.94 -13.20
CA ALA A 391 -20.44 10.81 -14.29
C ALA A 391 -21.29 12.02 -13.83
N GLU A 392 -22.07 11.86 -12.76
CA GLU A 392 -22.96 12.88 -12.22
C GLU A 392 -22.49 13.44 -10.86
N ALA A 393 -21.33 13.00 -10.39
CA ALA A 393 -20.79 13.40 -9.10
C ALA A 393 -20.47 14.91 -9.08
N ASP A 394 -20.87 15.59 -7.99
CA ASP A 394 -20.39 16.94 -7.69
C ASP A 394 -18.98 16.83 -7.11
N LEU A 395 -17.99 16.80 -8.00
CA LEU A 395 -16.59 16.61 -7.64
C LEU A 395 -16.12 17.68 -6.65
N LYS A 396 -16.47 18.96 -6.88
CA LYS A 396 -16.07 20.05 -5.99
C LYS A 396 -16.60 19.84 -4.57
N ALA A 397 -17.90 19.55 -4.43
CA ALA A 397 -18.48 19.29 -3.11
C ALA A 397 -17.89 18.02 -2.45
N ALA A 398 -17.55 16.99 -3.23
CA ALA A 398 -16.91 15.79 -2.71
C ALA A 398 -15.51 16.07 -2.15
N LEU A 399 -14.70 16.86 -2.85
CA LEU A 399 -13.35 17.26 -2.44
C LEU A 399 -13.37 18.19 -1.22
N GLU A 400 -14.24 19.21 -1.20
CA GLU A 400 -14.43 20.07 -0.03
C GLU A 400 -14.82 19.27 1.22
N SER A 401 -15.68 18.26 1.04
CA SER A 401 -16.07 17.36 2.12
C SER A 401 -14.94 16.42 2.56
N PHE A 402 -14.09 15.98 1.63
CA PHE A 402 -12.89 15.21 1.99
C PHE A 402 -11.99 16.06 2.90
N ASP A 403 -11.63 17.27 2.47
CA ASP A 403 -10.73 18.14 3.25
C ASP A 403 -11.32 18.46 4.63
N THR A 404 -12.61 18.76 4.70
CA THR A 404 -13.32 19.00 5.97
C THR A 404 -13.23 17.81 6.92
N ASN A 405 -13.49 16.60 6.41
CA ASN A 405 -13.47 15.38 7.20
C ASN A 405 -12.03 14.96 7.58
N ALA A 406 -11.07 15.18 6.67
CA ALA A 406 -9.65 14.92 6.87
C ALA A 406 -9.07 15.83 7.97
N MET A 407 -9.35 17.15 7.94
CA MET A 407 -8.95 18.08 9.02
C MET A 407 -9.45 17.59 10.39
N SER A 408 -10.70 17.12 10.46
CA SER A 408 -11.30 16.60 11.70
C SER A 408 -10.53 15.38 12.26
N VAL A 409 -10.17 14.40 11.42
CA VAL A 409 -9.45 13.20 11.89
C VAL A 409 -7.96 13.46 12.17
N LEU A 410 -7.38 14.44 11.49
CA LEU A 410 -6.01 14.93 11.72
C LEU A 410 -5.90 15.85 12.95
N GLY A 411 -7.03 16.29 13.50
CA GLY A 411 -7.09 17.11 14.72
C GLY A 411 -6.84 18.60 14.50
N GLN A 412 -7.22 19.13 13.33
CA GLN A 412 -7.05 20.52 12.91
C GLN A 412 -8.32 21.36 13.04
#